data_AF-A0A6I5RWK7-F1
#
_entry.id   AF-A0A6I5RWK7-F1
#
_cell.length_a   1.000
_cell.length_b   1.000
_cell.length_c   1.000
_cell.angle_alpha   90.00
_cell.angle_beta   90.00
_cell.angle_gamma   90.00
#
_symmetry.space_group_name_H-M   'P 1'
#
loop_
_entity.id
_entity.type
_entity.pdbx_description
1 polymer ?
#
loop_
_entity_poly.entity_id
_entity_poly.type
_entity_poly.pdbx_seq_one_letter_code
_entity_poly.pdbx_strand_id
1 'polypeptide(L)'
;MMTFLRLPFVLLLTGVLGLAGCSMHQPVALYQLDDGQPEQPNQTGGMAVVLGPVSVADYLQRETFLQRQADGSLTAATDGRWAGSLSADIDQLLVRQLAWRLDSHRVVLAPATSGFSPDVQVLLSITRLDSGVHQPAILDAQWRLID
;
A
#
# COMPACT_ATOMS: atom_id res chain seq x y z
N MET A 1 49.87 -23.72 -36.36
CA MET A 1 48.95 -24.53 -35.54
C MET A 1 48.61 -23.83 -34.22
N MET A 2 48.17 -22.55 -34.24
CA MET A 2 47.89 -21.76 -33.01
C MET A 2 46.59 -20.93 -33.09
N THR A 3 45.96 -20.86 -34.28
CA THR A 3 44.74 -20.06 -34.52
C THR A 3 43.46 -20.84 -34.17
N PHE A 4 43.48 -22.17 -34.32
CA PHE A 4 42.32 -23.03 -34.07
C PHE A 4 41.90 -23.11 -32.58
N LEU A 5 42.80 -22.80 -31.64
CA LEU A 5 42.50 -22.81 -30.20
C LEU A 5 41.89 -21.49 -29.70
N ARG A 6 42.04 -20.37 -30.45
CA ARG A 6 41.56 -19.06 -30.03
C ARG A 6 40.05 -18.85 -30.29
N LEU A 7 39.53 -19.42 -31.35
CA LEU A 7 38.11 -19.33 -31.73
C LEU A 7 37.15 -19.96 -30.69
N PRO A 8 37.39 -21.19 -30.17
CA PRO A 8 36.53 -21.77 -29.15
C PRO A 8 36.60 -21.01 -27.82
N PHE A 9 37.75 -20.42 -27.49
CA PHE A 9 37.91 -19.62 -26.28
C PHE A 9 37.11 -18.31 -26.33
N VAL A 10 37.08 -17.63 -27.48
CA VAL A 10 36.28 -16.41 -27.68
C VAL A 10 34.78 -16.72 -27.64
N LEU A 11 34.33 -17.81 -28.29
CA LEU A 11 32.94 -18.28 -28.23
C LEU A 11 32.52 -18.65 -26.80
N LEU A 12 33.40 -19.31 -26.04
CA LEU A 12 33.13 -19.66 -24.64
C LEU A 12 33.07 -18.43 -23.73
N LEU A 13 33.97 -17.45 -23.91
CA LEU A 13 33.90 -16.18 -23.16
C LEU A 13 32.62 -15.40 -23.48
N THR A 14 32.22 -15.36 -24.76
CA THR A 14 31.01 -14.65 -25.19
C THR A 14 29.75 -15.34 -24.64
N GLY A 15 29.75 -16.69 -24.59
CA GLY A 15 28.71 -17.48 -23.94
C GLY A 15 28.60 -17.24 -22.44
N VAL A 16 29.74 -17.18 -21.73
CA VAL A 16 29.77 -16.88 -20.28
C VAL A 16 29.30 -15.46 -19.98
N LEU A 17 29.68 -14.46 -20.79
CA LEU A 17 29.19 -13.08 -20.64
C LEU A 17 27.69 -12.95 -20.94
N GLY A 18 27.16 -13.73 -21.90
CA GLY A 18 25.72 -13.78 -22.21
C GLY A 18 24.87 -14.36 -21.07
N LEU A 19 25.42 -15.27 -20.27
CA LEU A 19 24.73 -15.90 -19.13
C LEU A 19 24.75 -15.02 -17.86
N ALA A 20 25.69 -14.10 -17.74
CA ALA A 20 25.82 -13.22 -16.56
C ALA A 20 24.77 -12.08 -16.51
N GLY A 21 24.06 -11.81 -17.62
CA GLY A 21 23.08 -10.71 -17.70
C GLY A 21 21.72 -11.00 -17.07
N CYS A 22 21.34 -12.26 -16.84
CA CYS A 22 19.98 -12.62 -16.45
C CYS A 22 19.71 -12.66 -14.93
N SER A 23 20.69 -12.34 -14.07
CA SER A 23 20.58 -12.59 -12.62
C SER A 23 20.62 -11.35 -11.72
N MET A 24 20.64 -10.13 -12.28
CA MET A 24 20.62 -8.89 -11.48
C MET A 24 19.18 -8.42 -11.26
N HIS A 25 18.38 -9.21 -10.53
CA HIS A 25 17.11 -8.75 -9.97
C HIS A 25 17.32 -8.58 -8.47
N GLN A 26 17.56 -7.35 -8.02
CA GLN A 26 17.68 -7.08 -6.59
C GLN A 26 16.30 -7.24 -5.94
N PRO A 27 16.18 -8.00 -4.83
CA PRO A 27 14.92 -8.10 -4.11
C PRO A 27 14.55 -6.72 -3.56
N VAL A 28 13.35 -6.24 -3.91
CA VAL A 28 12.80 -4.97 -3.42
C VAL A 28 11.97 -5.25 -2.17
N ALA A 29 12.10 -4.41 -1.15
CA ALA A 29 11.30 -4.55 0.06
C ALA A 29 9.83 -4.22 -0.22
N LEU A 30 8.92 -5.06 0.28
CA LEU A 30 7.48 -4.86 0.19
C LEU A 30 6.97 -4.35 1.54
N TYR A 31 6.22 -3.26 1.51
CA TYR A 31 5.68 -2.57 2.69
C TYR A 31 4.16 -2.65 2.71
N GLN A 32 3.60 -2.80 3.89
CA GLN A 32 2.16 -2.75 4.13
C GLN A 32 1.93 -1.87 5.36
N LEU A 33 0.74 -1.28 5.46
CA LEU A 33 0.35 -0.57 6.68
C LEU A 33 0.29 -1.55 7.84
N ASP A 34 0.85 -1.14 8.98
CA ASP A 34 0.75 -1.90 10.21
C ASP A 34 -0.65 -1.72 10.81
N ASP A 35 -1.39 -2.82 10.91
CA ASP A 35 -2.70 -2.86 11.54
C ASP A 35 -2.61 -2.71 13.07
N GLY A 36 -1.41 -2.78 13.65
CA GLY A 36 -1.18 -2.79 15.09
C GLY A 36 -1.69 -4.08 15.73
N GLN A 37 -2.25 -3.97 16.95
CA GLN A 37 -2.82 -5.11 17.69
C GLN A 37 -4.28 -4.82 18.09
N PRO A 38 -5.21 -4.75 17.12
CA PRO A 38 -6.62 -4.56 17.42
C PRO A 38 -7.18 -5.83 18.08
N GLU A 39 -7.93 -5.65 19.15
CA GLU A 39 -8.62 -6.74 19.83
C GLU A 39 -9.94 -7.04 19.12
N GLN A 40 -10.42 -8.26 19.29
CA GLN A 40 -11.71 -8.65 18.75
C GLN A 40 -12.82 -7.96 19.58
N PRO A 41 -13.78 -7.30 18.91
CA PRO A 41 -14.91 -6.69 19.61
C PRO A 41 -15.69 -7.74 20.41
N ASN A 42 -16.38 -7.29 21.45
CA ASN A 42 -17.21 -8.13 22.33
C ASN A 42 -18.71 -7.83 22.17
N GLN A 43 -19.11 -6.62 21.75
CA GLN A 43 -20.53 -6.28 21.61
C GLN A 43 -21.10 -6.73 20.26
N THR A 44 -22.19 -7.50 20.29
CA THR A 44 -22.97 -7.86 19.10
C THR A 44 -23.97 -6.76 18.71
N GLY A 45 -24.43 -5.95 19.68
CA GLY A 45 -25.41 -4.88 19.49
C GLY A 45 -24.82 -3.47 19.52
N GLY A 46 -23.52 -3.31 19.27
CA GLY A 46 -22.84 -2.02 19.26
C GLY A 46 -23.27 -1.10 18.14
N MET A 47 -22.71 0.12 18.11
CA MET A 47 -22.97 1.12 17.07
C MET A 47 -22.71 0.54 15.68
N ALA A 48 -23.66 0.70 14.76
CA ALA A 48 -23.51 0.34 13.37
C ALA A 48 -22.88 1.49 12.57
N VAL A 49 -21.75 1.21 11.95
CA VAL A 49 -21.00 2.15 11.15
C VAL A 49 -20.84 1.61 9.74
N VAL A 50 -21.17 2.44 8.75
CA VAL A 50 -20.76 2.20 7.36
C VAL A 50 -19.61 3.12 7.04
N LEU A 51 -18.45 2.55 6.69
CA LEU A 51 -17.37 3.29 6.09
C LEU A 51 -17.65 3.40 4.57
N GLY A 52 -17.93 4.62 4.12
CA GLY A 52 -18.05 4.91 2.69
C GLY A 52 -16.73 4.66 1.95
N PRO A 53 -16.74 4.69 0.60
CA PRO A 53 -15.51 4.49 -0.17
C PRO A 53 -14.48 5.54 0.24
N VAL A 54 -13.31 5.08 0.69
CA VAL A 54 -12.22 5.98 1.08
C VAL A 54 -11.59 6.54 -0.20
N SER A 55 -11.71 7.85 -0.38
CA SER A 55 -11.08 8.52 -1.52
C SER A 55 -9.61 8.73 -1.21
N VAL A 56 -8.73 8.06 -1.94
CA VAL A 56 -7.28 8.22 -1.79
C VAL A 56 -6.74 8.93 -3.03
N ALA A 57 -5.88 9.94 -2.83
CA ALA A 57 -5.29 10.71 -3.92
C ALA A 57 -4.65 9.82 -5.00
N ASP A 58 -4.87 10.16 -6.29
CA ASP A 58 -4.51 9.30 -7.43
C ASP A 58 -3.03 8.89 -7.49
N TYR A 59 -2.13 9.74 -7.00
CA TYR A 59 -0.71 9.43 -6.98
C TYR A 59 -0.37 8.26 -6.02
N LEU A 60 -1.21 8.03 -5.01
CA LEU A 60 -1.08 6.96 -4.02
C LEU A 60 -1.69 5.63 -4.48
N GLN A 61 -2.49 5.62 -5.56
CA GLN A 61 -3.15 4.42 -6.08
C GLN A 61 -2.19 3.56 -6.94
N ARG A 62 -0.93 3.45 -6.50
CA ARG A 62 0.16 2.78 -7.22
C ARG A 62 0.93 1.93 -6.24
N GLU A 63 1.43 0.79 -6.70
CA GLU A 63 2.30 -0.06 -5.89
C GLU A 63 3.69 0.57 -5.65
N THR A 64 4.09 1.52 -6.50
CA THR A 64 5.37 2.20 -6.34
C THR A 64 5.32 3.16 -5.16
N PHE A 65 6.26 3.01 -4.25
CA PHE A 65 6.43 3.93 -3.13
C PHE A 65 6.92 5.29 -3.67
N LEU A 66 6.18 6.36 -3.43
CA LEU A 66 6.52 7.70 -3.90
C LEU A 66 7.08 8.55 -2.76
N GLN A 67 8.20 9.20 -3.02
CA GLN A 67 8.87 10.09 -2.08
C GLN A 67 8.81 11.53 -2.56
N ARG A 68 8.48 12.44 -1.65
CA ARG A 68 8.44 13.87 -1.93
C ARG A 68 9.82 14.49 -1.82
N GLN A 69 10.14 15.30 -2.81
CA GLN A 69 11.37 16.09 -2.89
C GLN A 69 11.17 17.48 -2.27
N ALA A 70 12.27 18.18 -2.00
CA ALA A 70 12.23 19.53 -1.41
C ALA A 70 11.55 20.57 -2.33
N ASP A 71 11.57 20.34 -3.64
CA ASP A 71 10.89 21.18 -4.64
C ASP A 71 9.40 20.83 -4.82
N GLY A 72 8.90 19.86 -4.04
CA GLY A 72 7.51 19.39 -4.10
C GLY A 72 7.25 18.29 -5.14
N SER A 73 8.22 17.92 -5.98
CA SER A 73 8.09 16.81 -6.93
C SER A 73 8.02 15.46 -6.23
N LEU A 74 7.50 14.45 -6.93
CA LEU A 74 7.39 13.07 -6.45
C LEU A 74 8.30 12.17 -7.29
N THR A 75 9.13 11.38 -6.61
CA THR A 75 10.04 10.41 -7.23
C THR A 75 9.72 9.01 -6.74
N ALA A 76 9.78 8.03 -7.64
CA ALA A 76 9.66 6.62 -7.28
C ALA A 76 10.86 6.16 -6.44
N ALA A 77 10.60 5.51 -5.31
CA ALA A 77 11.63 4.81 -4.55
C ALA A 77 12.13 3.60 -5.35
N THR A 78 13.44 3.34 -5.25
CA THR A 78 14.09 2.22 -5.94
C THR A 78 14.22 0.97 -5.07
N ASP A 79 14.09 1.13 -3.76
CA ASP A 79 14.36 0.13 -2.72
C ASP A 79 13.09 -0.38 -2.01
N GLY A 80 11.92 0.20 -2.32
CA GLY A 80 10.67 -0.14 -1.67
C GLY A 80 9.43 -0.03 -2.56
N ARG A 81 8.46 -0.91 -2.34
CA ARG A 81 7.13 -0.90 -2.96
C ARG A 81 6.07 -1.25 -1.93
N TRP A 82 4.84 -0.82 -2.15
CA TRP A 82 3.70 -1.36 -1.43
C TRP A 82 3.53 -2.84 -1.79
N ALA A 83 3.16 -3.65 -0.81
CA ALA A 83 2.88 -5.08 -0.97
C ALA A 83 1.60 -5.33 -1.80
N GLY A 84 0.79 -4.29 -2.01
CA GLY A 84 -0.40 -4.31 -2.83
C GLY A 84 -1.02 -2.93 -2.99
N SER A 85 -2.34 -2.90 -3.09
CA SER A 85 -3.09 -1.64 -3.20
C SER A 85 -3.18 -0.96 -1.84
N LEU A 86 -2.48 0.17 -1.70
CA LEU A 86 -2.56 1.01 -0.50
C LEU A 86 -3.99 1.42 -0.16
N SER A 87 -4.86 1.66 -1.16
CA SER A 87 -6.26 2.02 -0.89
C SER A 87 -7.03 0.85 -0.26
N ALA A 88 -6.80 -0.37 -0.74
CA ALA A 88 -7.43 -1.56 -0.17
C ALA A 88 -6.92 -1.85 1.25
N ASP A 89 -5.63 -1.64 1.50
CA ASP A 89 -5.04 -1.77 2.84
C ASP A 89 -5.64 -0.76 3.81
N ILE A 90 -5.81 0.50 3.38
CA ILE A 90 -6.46 1.56 4.18
C ILE A 90 -7.90 1.18 4.53
N ASP A 91 -8.68 0.68 3.57
CA ASP A 91 -10.07 0.27 3.80
C ASP A 91 -10.16 -0.82 4.89
N GLN A 92 -9.33 -1.86 4.79
CA GLN A 92 -9.31 -2.96 5.75
C GLN A 92 -8.83 -2.51 7.13
N LEU A 93 -7.77 -1.71 7.18
CA LEU A 93 -7.22 -1.18 8.41
C LEU A 93 -8.27 -0.35 9.15
N LEU A 94 -8.96 0.56 8.45
CA LEU A 94 -9.96 1.43 9.05
C LEU A 94 -11.15 0.65 9.61
N VAL A 95 -11.67 -0.35 8.90
CA VAL A 95 -12.74 -1.22 9.41
C VAL A 95 -12.33 -1.90 10.70
N ARG A 96 -11.14 -2.51 10.71
CA ARG A 96 -10.62 -3.24 11.86
C ARG A 96 -10.40 -2.33 13.07
N GLN A 97 -9.78 -1.17 12.84
CA GLN A 97 -9.52 -0.17 13.88
C GLN A 97 -10.82 0.41 14.43
N LEU A 98 -11.79 0.75 13.58
CA LEU A 98 -13.09 1.26 14.03
C LEU A 98 -13.87 0.20 14.81
N ALA A 99 -13.92 -1.04 14.32
CA ALA A 99 -14.58 -2.14 15.02
C ALA A 99 -14.02 -2.34 16.43
N TRP A 100 -12.69 -2.38 16.56
CA TRP A 100 -12.00 -2.50 17.85
C TRP A 100 -12.28 -1.29 18.76
N ARG A 101 -12.10 -0.06 18.26
CA ARG A 101 -12.25 1.16 19.07
C ARG A 101 -13.69 1.43 19.51
N LEU A 102 -14.66 0.99 18.72
CA LEU A 102 -16.08 1.10 19.04
C LEU A 102 -16.62 -0.11 19.80
N ASP A 103 -15.79 -1.13 20.01
CA ASP A 103 -16.19 -2.44 20.54
C ASP A 103 -17.43 -3.00 19.83
N SER A 104 -17.51 -2.83 18.50
CA SER A 104 -18.69 -3.19 17.70
C SER A 104 -18.33 -4.07 16.51
N HIS A 105 -19.07 -5.16 16.34
CA HIS A 105 -19.01 -6.00 15.14
C HIS A 105 -19.76 -5.42 13.94
N ARG A 106 -20.50 -4.31 14.12
CA ARG A 106 -21.39 -3.73 13.10
C ARG A 106 -20.67 -2.62 12.32
N VAL A 107 -19.40 -2.84 11.94
CA VAL A 107 -18.63 -1.90 11.11
C VAL A 107 -18.37 -2.55 9.75
N VAL A 108 -18.84 -1.93 8.67
CA VAL A 108 -18.76 -2.50 7.31
C VAL A 108 -18.34 -1.45 6.27
N LEU A 109 -17.74 -1.89 5.16
CA LEU A 109 -17.48 -1.05 3.99
C LEU A 109 -18.75 -0.87 3.17
N ALA A 110 -18.88 0.28 2.51
CA ALA A 110 -19.90 0.51 1.51
C ALA A 110 -19.58 -0.24 0.19
N PRO A 111 -20.60 -0.70 -0.56
CA PRO A 111 -22.02 -0.64 -0.22
C PRO A 111 -22.37 -1.69 0.85
N ALA A 112 -23.16 -1.29 1.86
CA ALA A 112 -23.66 -2.20 2.87
C ALA A 112 -24.65 -3.20 2.27
N THR A 113 -24.75 -4.40 2.86
CA THR A 113 -25.72 -5.42 2.44
C THR A 113 -27.16 -4.98 2.71
N SER A 114 -28.10 -5.49 1.92
CA SER A 114 -29.52 -5.17 2.10
C SER A 114 -29.99 -5.58 3.50
N GLY A 115 -30.61 -4.63 4.22
CA GLY A 115 -31.07 -4.81 5.60
C GLY A 115 -30.08 -4.35 6.67
N PHE A 116 -28.88 -3.88 6.30
CA PHE A 116 -27.99 -3.18 7.21
C PHE A 116 -28.48 -1.74 7.43
N SER A 117 -28.83 -1.40 8.67
CA SER A 117 -29.18 -0.03 9.07
C SER A 117 -27.99 0.58 9.82
N PRO A 118 -27.20 1.47 9.19
CA PRO A 118 -26.16 2.21 9.90
C PRO A 118 -26.78 3.20 10.89
N ASP A 119 -26.11 3.38 12.02
CA ASP A 119 -26.35 4.51 12.93
C ASP A 119 -25.55 5.74 12.46
N VAL A 120 -24.45 5.52 11.73
CA VAL A 120 -23.63 6.57 11.13
C VAL A 120 -22.91 6.06 9.88
N GLN A 121 -22.76 6.93 8.88
CA GLN A 121 -21.90 6.73 7.73
C GLN A 121 -20.67 7.65 7.83
N VAL A 122 -19.48 7.07 7.72
CA VAL A 122 -18.20 7.77 7.70
C VAL A 122 -17.75 7.94 6.26
N LEU A 123 -17.50 9.18 5.83
CA LEU A 123 -16.82 9.47 4.56
C LEU A 123 -15.41 9.97 4.86
N LEU A 124 -14.40 9.40 4.21
CA LEU A 124 -13.01 9.77 4.39
C LEU A 124 -12.36 10.05 3.03
N SER A 125 -11.55 11.10 2.98
CA SER A 125 -10.71 11.43 1.83
C SER A 125 -9.31 11.75 2.30
N ILE A 126 -8.33 10.99 1.80
CA ILE A 126 -6.90 11.15 2.05
C ILE A 126 -6.31 11.87 0.84
N THR A 127 -5.92 13.13 1.05
CA THR A 127 -5.34 13.99 0.00
C THR A 127 -3.83 13.88 -0.06
N ARG A 128 -3.20 13.41 1.03
CA ARG A 128 -1.76 13.19 1.10
C ARG A 128 -1.41 12.04 2.04
N LEU A 129 -0.52 11.15 1.59
CA LEU A 129 0.14 10.16 2.43
C LEU A 129 1.52 9.86 1.85
N ASP A 130 2.49 10.72 2.13
CA ASP A 130 3.86 10.59 1.63
C ASP A 130 4.91 11.07 2.64
N SER A 131 6.14 10.63 2.42
CA SER A 131 7.33 11.14 3.09
C SER A 131 8.38 11.54 2.05
N GLY A 132 9.41 12.26 2.49
CA GLY A 132 10.62 12.49 1.71
C GLY A 132 11.81 11.82 2.39
N VAL A 133 12.93 11.65 1.68
CA VAL A 133 14.16 11.01 2.23
C VAL A 133 14.61 11.65 3.56
N HIS A 134 14.36 12.95 3.71
CA HIS A 134 14.67 13.73 4.92
C HIS A 134 13.44 14.47 5.48
N GLN A 135 12.23 14.05 5.10
CA GLN A 135 10.98 14.65 5.56
C GLN A 135 10.17 13.62 6.34
N PRO A 136 9.44 14.03 7.38
CA PRO A 136 8.53 13.12 8.08
C PRO A 136 7.46 12.60 7.11
N ALA A 137 6.86 11.46 7.47
CA ALA A 137 5.62 11.04 6.84
C ALA A 137 4.50 12.02 7.19
N ILE A 138 3.76 12.48 6.19
CA ILE A 138 2.64 13.40 6.31
C ILE A 138 1.37 12.71 5.84
N LEU A 139 0.35 12.72 6.68
CA LEU A 139 -1.01 12.29 6.37
C LEU A 139 -1.92 13.52 6.42
N ASP A 140 -2.47 13.90 5.27
CA ASP A 140 -3.54 14.89 5.18
C ASP A 140 -4.83 14.18 4.78
N ALA A 141 -5.86 14.34 5.61
CA ALA A 141 -7.15 13.72 5.39
C ALA A 141 -8.30 14.61 5.89
N GLN A 142 -9.46 14.44 5.27
CA GLN A 142 -10.72 15.06 5.65
C GLN A 142 -11.76 13.97 5.85
N TRP A 143 -12.60 14.13 6.86
CA TRP A 143 -13.66 13.17 7.17
C TRP A 143 -14.98 13.89 7.45
N ARG A 144 -16.07 13.17 7.21
CA ARG A 144 -17.43 13.59 7.53
C ARG A 144 -18.22 12.43 8.11
N LEU A 145 -19.12 12.75 9.02
CA LEU A 145 -20.11 11.82 9.56
C LEU A 145 -21.48 12.23 9.04
N ILE A 146 -22.26 11.24 8.62
CA ILE A 146 -23.64 11.40 8.16
C ILE A 146 -24.49 10.48 9.03
N ASP A 147 -25.54 11.00 9.61
CA ASP A 147 -26.54 10.29 10.40
C ASP A 147 -27.76 9.86 9.58
#